data_AF-A0A0C9XNC5-F1
#
_entry.id   AF-A0A0C9XNC5-F1
#
_cell.length_a   1.000
_cell.length_b   1.000
_cell.length_c   1.000
_cell.angle_alpha   90.00
_cell.angle_beta   90.00
_cell.angle_gamma   90.00
#
_symmetry.space_group_name_H-M   'P 1'
#
loop_
_entity.id
_entity.type
_entity.pdbx_description
1 polymer ?
#
loop_
_entity_poly.entity_id
_entity_poly.type
_entity_poly.pdbx_seq_one_letter_code
_entity_poly.pdbx_strand_id
1 'polypeptide(L)'
;MTVRFGNNRLAFYLAVFALSGTVLGLAANFASIFLPKLHHDFTIFALIVPALTIFIFLLSLQWAQPRTEALAYFILGTMWLAMGAWSTDVIGNVQCDGLAGQRTAAKHGDTSAQRFCYEMKVTQAFSWALFAMFIIAFGILMQLVWHAERMGRHFIWQEPIRELPWFGEMPGYYNTRGGTMQYPASTGYAPGYQYPTSAVPMQTPGHSIIIQPGMNGQPATVTQVPMTA
;
A
#
# COMPACT_ATOMS: atom_id res chain seq x y z
N MET A 1 -9.07 -0.78 -10.59
CA MET A 1 -8.27 -1.58 -9.62
C MET A 1 -8.47 -3.04 -9.90
N THR A 2 -7.39 -3.82 -9.92
CA THR A 2 -7.48 -5.28 -9.86
C THR A 2 -7.89 -5.66 -8.43
N VAL A 3 -8.84 -6.58 -8.26
CA VAL A 3 -9.43 -6.92 -6.94
C VAL A 3 -8.35 -7.41 -5.97
N ARG A 4 -7.36 -8.16 -6.48
CA ARG A 4 -6.23 -8.68 -5.70
C ARG A 4 -5.31 -7.57 -5.19
N PHE A 5 -4.96 -6.61 -6.05
CA PHE A 5 -4.11 -5.49 -5.65
C PHE A 5 -4.82 -4.58 -4.63
N GLY A 6 -6.11 -4.29 -4.87
CA GLY A 6 -6.93 -3.52 -3.93
C GLY A 6 -6.99 -4.16 -2.54
N ASN A 7 -7.24 -5.47 -2.47
CA ASN A 7 -7.30 -6.19 -1.20
C ASN A 7 -5.95 -6.23 -0.48
N ASN A 8 -4.85 -6.48 -1.21
CA ASN A 8 -3.51 -6.51 -0.60
C ASN A 8 -3.11 -5.13 -0.08
N ARG A 9 -3.41 -4.05 -0.84
CA ARG A 9 -3.14 -2.67 -0.41
C ARG A 9 -4.00 -2.28 0.80
N LEU A 10 -5.27 -2.68 0.82
CA LEU A 10 -6.14 -2.47 1.98
C LEU A 10 -5.62 -3.20 3.22
N ALA A 11 -5.23 -4.46 3.09
CA ALA A 11 -4.69 -5.26 4.20
C ALA A 11 -3.41 -4.63 4.76
N PHE A 12 -2.52 -4.17 3.89
CA PHE A 12 -1.32 -3.44 4.29
C PHE A 12 -1.67 -2.15 5.05
N TYR A 13 -2.64 -1.36 4.56
CA TYR A 13 -3.04 -0.12 5.23
C TYR A 13 -3.67 -0.38 6.59
N LEU A 14 -4.53 -1.41 6.70
CA LEU A 14 -5.12 -1.81 7.98
C LEU A 14 -4.05 -2.25 8.99
N ALA A 15 -3.06 -3.03 8.55
CA ALA A 15 -1.95 -3.44 9.41
C ALA A 15 -1.13 -2.23 9.89
N VAL A 16 -0.78 -1.32 8.98
CA VAL A 16 -0.05 -0.09 9.33
C VAL A 16 -0.87 0.79 10.28
N PHE A 17 -2.17 0.95 10.07
CA PHE A 17 -3.04 1.71 10.98
C PHE A 17 -3.14 1.10 12.37
N ALA A 18 -3.31 -0.22 12.47
CA ALA A 18 -3.36 -0.90 13.76
C ALA A 18 -2.05 -0.72 14.53
N LEU A 19 -0.91 -0.98 13.88
CA LEU A 19 0.40 -0.91 14.53
C LEU A 19 0.80 0.53 14.88
N SER A 20 0.60 1.49 13.97
CA SER A 20 0.83 2.91 14.27
C SER A 20 -0.12 3.44 15.36
N GLY A 21 -1.37 2.99 15.39
CA GLY A 21 -2.33 3.31 16.45
C GLY A 21 -1.89 2.81 17.82
N THR A 22 -1.33 1.61 17.91
CA THR A 22 -0.79 1.10 19.18
C THR A 22 0.38 1.94 19.70
N VAL A 23 1.31 2.31 18.83
CA VAL A 23 2.44 3.17 19.18
C VAL A 23 1.97 4.58 19.57
N LEU A 24 0.99 5.14 18.84
CA LEU A 24 0.39 6.44 19.18
C LEU A 24 -0.27 6.41 20.56
N GLY A 25 -0.96 5.32 20.91
CA GLY A 25 -1.57 5.14 22.22
C GLY A 25 -0.54 5.10 23.35
N LEU A 26 0.57 4.38 23.15
CA LEU A 26 1.69 4.35 24.10
C LEU A 26 2.36 5.72 24.21
N ALA A 27 2.60 6.40 23.09
CA ALA A 27 3.18 7.74 23.07
C ALA A 27 2.27 8.78 23.77
N ALA A 28 0.95 8.67 23.61
CA ALA A 28 -0.01 9.52 24.31
C ALA A 28 -0.01 9.26 25.83
N ASN A 29 0.15 7.99 26.24
CA ASN A 29 0.34 7.65 27.65
C ASN A 29 1.63 8.30 28.20
N PHE A 30 2.76 8.17 27.50
CA PHE A 30 4.01 8.83 27.88
C PHE A 30 3.88 10.35 27.94
N ALA A 31 3.18 10.96 26.99
CA ALA A 31 2.90 12.38 26.98
C ALA A 31 2.13 12.83 28.23
N SER A 32 1.16 12.05 28.69
CA SER A 32 0.39 12.36 29.90
C SER A 32 1.23 12.30 31.18
N ILE A 33 2.26 11.44 31.21
CA ILE A 33 3.10 11.18 32.39
C ILE A 33 4.32 12.10 32.45
N PHE A 34 4.99 12.33 31.32
CA PHE A 34 6.34 12.92 31.29
C PHE A 34 6.39 14.37 30.78
N LEU A 35 5.43 14.81 29.96
CA LEU A 35 5.42 16.20 29.50
C LEU A 35 5.01 17.17 30.62
N PRO A 36 5.69 18.33 30.77
CA PRO A 36 6.69 18.88 29.86
C PRO A 36 8.16 18.68 30.29
N LYS A 37 8.43 18.05 31.44
CA LYS A 37 9.72 18.20 32.15
C LYS A 37 10.73 17.07 31.92
N LEU A 38 10.30 15.87 31.51
CA LEU A 38 11.17 14.71 31.38
C LEU A 38 10.97 14.01 30.04
N HIS A 39 12.04 13.47 29.43
CA HIS A 39 12.01 12.72 28.16
C HIS A 39 11.20 13.40 27.03
N HIS A 40 11.22 14.73 27.00
CA HIS A 40 10.39 15.56 26.13
C HIS A 40 10.63 15.25 24.63
N ASP A 41 11.90 15.19 24.22
CA ASP A 41 12.27 15.08 22.80
C ASP A 41 11.81 13.73 22.20
N PHE A 42 12.06 12.64 22.93
CA PHE A 42 11.58 11.32 22.53
C PHE A 42 10.05 11.27 22.49
N THR A 43 9.38 11.79 23.52
CA THR A 43 7.91 11.72 23.62
C THR A 43 7.24 12.50 22.48
N ILE A 44 7.77 13.67 22.13
CA ILE A 44 7.28 14.45 20.99
C ILE A 44 7.50 13.71 19.68
N PHE A 45 8.71 13.18 19.47
CA PHE A 45 9.01 12.42 18.27
C PHE A 45 8.11 11.18 18.12
N ALA A 46 7.88 10.47 19.22
CA ALA A 46 7.00 9.30 19.30
C ALA A 46 5.51 9.62 19.06
N LEU A 47 5.07 10.87 19.25
CA LEU A 47 3.73 11.31 18.86
C LEU A 47 3.65 11.69 17.38
N ILE A 48 4.66 12.42 16.88
CA ILE A 48 4.64 12.99 15.52
C ILE A 48 4.68 11.88 14.46
N VAL A 49 5.60 10.91 14.60
CA VAL A 49 5.80 9.89 13.56
C VAL A 49 4.56 9.03 13.31
N PRO A 50 3.87 8.43 14.32
CA PRO A 50 2.65 7.68 14.06
C PRO A 50 1.50 8.58 13.59
N ALA A 51 1.37 9.81 14.11
CA ALA A 51 0.33 10.74 13.64
C ALA A 51 0.51 11.10 12.16
N LEU A 52 1.75 11.40 11.75
CA LEU A 52 2.12 11.69 10.38
C LEU A 52 1.94 10.46 9.47
N THR A 53 2.28 9.27 9.96
CA THR A 53 2.02 8.00 9.26
C THR A 53 0.53 7.84 8.95
N ILE A 54 -0.33 8.00 9.95
CA ILE A 54 -1.78 7.89 9.79
C ILE A 54 -2.28 8.93 8.78
N PHE A 55 -1.86 10.18 8.92
CA PHE A 55 -2.27 11.28 8.03
C PHE A 55 -1.87 11.04 6.56
N ILE A 56 -0.62 10.66 6.31
CA ILE A 56 -0.13 10.36 4.95
C ILE A 56 -0.88 9.19 4.33
N PHE A 57 -1.20 8.14 5.11
CA PHE A 57 -1.94 6.99 4.59
C PHE A 57 -3.40 7.34 4.26
N LEU A 58 -4.04 8.20 5.05
CA LEU A 58 -5.37 8.74 4.75
C LEU A 58 -5.36 9.57 3.45
N LEU A 59 -4.34 10.39 3.24
CA LEU A 59 -4.18 11.12 1.97
C LEU A 59 -3.91 10.17 0.79
N SER A 60 -3.06 9.16 1.00
CA SER A 60 -2.72 8.16 -0.01
C SER A 60 -3.91 7.30 -0.41
N LEU A 61 -4.94 7.19 0.43
CA LEU A 61 -6.20 6.56 0.03
C LEU A 61 -6.91 7.36 -1.07
N GLN A 62 -6.86 8.69 -1.04
CA GLN A 62 -7.57 9.55 -2.00
C GLN A 62 -6.75 9.83 -3.27
N TRP A 63 -5.45 10.09 -3.13
CA TRP A 63 -4.58 10.59 -4.22
C TRP A 63 -3.33 9.72 -4.40
N ALA A 64 -3.53 8.45 -4.76
CA ALA A 64 -2.47 7.46 -4.87
C ALA A 64 -1.71 7.52 -6.20
N GLN A 65 -0.44 7.95 -6.18
CA GLN A 65 0.48 7.85 -7.32
C GLN A 65 1.75 7.06 -6.91
N PRO A 66 2.38 6.28 -7.81
CA PRO A 66 3.58 5.50 -7.48
C PRO A 66 4.72 6.38 -6.98
N ARG A 67 4.87 7.58 -7.56
CA ARG A 67 5.89 8.56 -7.15
C ARG A 67 5.68 9.05 -5.72
N THR A 68 4.44 9.40 -5.36
CA THR A 68 4.13 9.93 -4.03
C THR A 68 4.19 8.82 -2.98
N GLU A 69 3.73 7.61 -3.30
CA GLU A 69 3.83 6.45 -2.40
C GLU A 69 5.28 6.04 -2.15
N ALA A 70 6.13 6.00 -3.19
CA ALA A 70 7.55 5.67 -3.02
C ALA A 70 8.25 6.66 -2.08
N LEU A 71 8.01 7.96 -2.27
CA LEU A 71 8.55 9.00 -1.39
C LEU A 71 8.01 8.87 0.04
N ALA A 72 6.71 8.60 0.18
CA ALA A 72 6.07 8.41 1.48
C ALA A 72 6.66 7.20 2.23
N TYR A 73 6.79 6.03 1.58
CA TYR A 73 7.37 4.84 2.21
C TYR A 73 8.83 5.05 2.60
N PHE A 74 9.61 5.79 1.81
CA PHE A 74 10.99 6.12 2.15
C PHE A 74 11.08 7.04 3.38
N ILE A 75 10.34 8.14 3.40
CA ILE A 75 10.35 9.11 4.51
C ILE A 75 9.78 8.46 5.79
N LEU A 76 8.64 7.79 5.69
CA LEU A 76 8.05 7.10 6.85
C LEU A 76 8.95 5.97 7.33
N GLY A 77 9.53 5.19 6.42
CA GLY A 77 10.49 4.14 6.77
C GLY A 77 11.68 4.69 7.56
N THR A 78 12.30 5.79 7.11
CA THR A 78 13.42 6.40 7.85
C THR A 78 13.00 6.96 9.21
N MET A 79 11.80 7.52 9.33
CA MET A 79 11.25 7.96 10.62
C MET A 79 11.00 6.80 11.59
N TRP A 80 10.45 5.68 11.12
CA TRP A 80 10.24 4.47 11.93
C TRP A 80 11.54 3.78 12.31
N LEU A 81 12.55 3.79 11.43
CA LEU A 81 13.90 3.35 11.75
C LEU A 81 14.51 4.21 12.87
N ALA A 82 14.42 5.53 12.74
CA ALA A 82 14.93 6.45 13.76
C ALA A 82 14.22 6.24 15.11
N MET A 83 12.91 6.00 15.11
CA MET A 83 12.18 5.66 16.33
C MET A 83 12.66 4.35 16.95
N GLY A 84 12.80 3.30 16.15
CA GLY A 84 13.28 2.00 16.61
C GLY A 84 14.74 2.02 17.09
N ALA A 85 15.56 2.93 16.56
CA ALA A 85 16.95 3.13 16.99
C ALA A 85 17.06 3.97 18.27
N TRP A 86 16.14 4.92 18.48
CA TRP A 86 16.11 5.74 19.70
C TRP A 86 15.51 4.96 20.88
N SER A 87 14.49 4.13 20.66
CA SER A 87 13.92 3.31 21.71
C SER A 87 14.94 2.27 22.19
N THR A 88 15.47 2.45 23.41
CA THR A 88 16.41 1.53 24.03
C THR A 88 15.70 0.65 25.07
N ASP A 89 16.10 -0.61 25.15
CA ASP A 89 15.62 -1.61 26.11
C ASP A 89 16.41 -1.64 27.43
N VAL A 90 17.26 -0.63 27.63
CA VAL A 90 18.14 -0.47 28.78
C VAL A 90 18.04 0.97 29.28
N ILE A 91 17.94 1.14 30.60
CA ILE A 91 18.09 2.43 31.27
C ILE A 91 19.46 2.44 31.94
N GLY A 92 20.42 3.17 31.35
CA GLY A 92 21.83 3.10 31.76
C GLY A 92 22.44 1.75 31.39
N ASN A 93 22.86 0.98 32.39
CA ASN A 93 23.49 -0.35 32.21
C ASN A 93 22.60 -1.52 32.70
N VAL A 94 21.35 -1.25 33.10
CA VAL A 94 20.48 -2.24 33.73
C VAL A 94 19.30 -2.58 32.82
N GLN A 95 19.08 -3.88 32.60
CA GLN A 95 17.95 -4.41 31.84
C GLN A 95 16.63 -4.19 32.57
N CYS A 96 15.51 -4.11 31.84
CA CYS A 96 14.18 -3.83 32.41
C CYS A 96 13.80 -4.72 33.61
N ASP A 97 14.22 -5.98 33.63
CA ASP A 97 13.91 -6.93 34.71
C ASP A 97 14.66 -6.62 36.01
N GLY A 98 15.82 -5.96 35.92
CA GLY A 98 16.62 -5.51 37.07
C GLY A 98 16.14 -4.20 37.69
N LEU A 99 15.14 -3.53 37.10
CA LEU A 99 14.58 -2.27 37.61
C LEU A 99 13.39 -2.46 38.56
N ALA A 100 13.16 -3.68 39.05
CA ALA A 100 12.10 -3.97 40.00
C ALA A 100 12.22 -3.08 41.24
N GLY A 101 11.16 -2.32 41.55
CA GLY A 101 11.12 -1.37 42.66
C GLY A 101 11.77 0.00 42.40
N GLN A 102 12.44 0.21 41.27
CA GLN A 102 12.96 1.53 40.90
C GLN A 102 11.85 2.45 40.37
N ARG A 103 11.92 3.71 40.78
CA ARG A 103 10.98 4.76 40.41
C ARG A 103 11.66 5.84 39.59
N THR A 104 10.95 6.36 38.59
CA THR A 104 11.38 7.48 37.76
C THR A 104 10.41 8.65 37.97
N ALA A 105 10.96 9.86 37.91
CA ALA A 105 10.19 11.08 38.11
C ALA A 105 9.14 11.24 37.00
N ALA A 106 7.91 11.55 37.40
CA ALA A 106 6.80 11.89 36.52
C ALA A 106 6.31 13.31 36.81
N LYS A 107 5.44 13.84 35.96
CA LYS A 107 4.83 15.16 36.14
C LYS A 107 4.09 15.29 37.48
N HIS A 108 3.47 14.21 37.96
CA HIS A 108 2.69 14.15 39.19
C HIS A 108 3.18 13.05 40.14
N GLY A 109 4.45 13.13 40.56
CA GLY A 109 5.06 12.18 41.51
C GLY A 109 5.98 11.20 40.79
N ASP A 110 5.97 9.93 41.22
CA ASP A 110 6.89 8.92 40.71
C ASP A 110 6.14 7.75 40.04
N THR A 111 6.60 7.35 38.86
CA THR A 111 6.12 6.15 38.16
C THR A 111 7.15 5.03 38.23
N SER A 112 6.74 3.77 38.04
CA SER A 112 7.70 2.65 38.06
C SER A 112 8.57 2.68 36.81
N ALA A 113 9.89 2.64 36.97
CA ALA A 113 10.83 2.64 35.87
C ALA A 113 10.75 1.33 35.06
N GLN A 114 10.42 0.20 35.71
CA GLN A 114 10.21 -1.09 35.06
C GLN A 114 9.08 -1.05 34.02
N ARG A 115 7.90 -0.53 34.39
CA ARG A 115 6.76 -0.40 33.46
C ARG A 115 7.11 0.46 32.24
N PHE A 116 7.78 1.58 32.48
CA PHE A 116 8.25 2.46 31.42
C PHE A 116 9.21 1.73 30.46
N CYS A 117 10.15 0.96 30.99
CA CYS A 117 11.10 0.16 30.20
C CYS A 117 10.38 -0.89 29.32
N TYR A 118 9.35 -1.57 29.85
CA TYR A 118 8.56 -2.51 29.05
C TYR A 118 7.75 -1.80 27.95
N GLU A 119 7.11 -0.67 28.24
CA GLU A 119 6.36 0.10 27.24
C GLU A 119 7.29 0.65 26.13
N MET A 120 8.53 1.00 26.47
CA MET A 120 9.58 1.39 25.51
C MET A 120 9.98 0.21 24.60
N LYS A 121 10.16 -0.98 25.17
CA LYS A 121 10.49 -2.20 24.41
C LYS A 121 9.40 -2.58 23.42
N VAL A 122 8.13 -2.39 23.81
CA VAL A 122 6.99 -2.59 22.91
C VAL A 122 7.03 -1.59 21.76
N THR A 123 7.28 -0.32 22.06
CA THR A 123 7.43 0.75 21.05
C THR A 123 8.57 0.44 20.08
N GLN A 124 9.70 -0.07 20.57
CA GLN A 124 10.84 -0.52 19.76
C GLN A 124 10.44 -1.63 18.79
N ALA A 125 9.82 -2.70 19.30
CA ALA A 125 9.43 -3.85 18.50
C ALA A 125 8.46 -3.46 17.37
N PHE A 126 7.44 -2.66 17.69
CA PHE A 126 6.49 -2.18 16.69
C PHE A 126 7.12 -1.22 15.67
N SER A 127 8.09 -0.41 16.08
CA SER A 127 8.81 0.49 15.18
C SER A 127 9.65 -0.28 14.16
N TRP A 128 10.37 -1.32 14.60
CA TRP A 128 11.12 -2.21 13.71
C TRP A 128 10.20 -3.00 12.77
N ALA A 129 9.07 -3.48 13.27
CA ALA A 129 8.07 -4.16 12.44
C ALA A 129 7.50 -3.24 11.35
N LEU A 130 7.15 -2.00 11.71
CA LEU A 130 6.68 -0.99 10.76
C LEU A 130 7.74 -0.63 9.73
N PHE A 131 8.98 -0.40 10.17
CA PHE A 131 10.12 -0.17 9.28
C PHE A 131 10.32 -1.30 8.26
N ALA A 132 10.32 -2.56 8.72
CA ALA A 132 10.45 -3.73 7.85
C ALA A 132 9.31 -3.81 6.82
N MET A 133 8.07 -3.55 7.26
CA MET A 133 6.91 -3.49 6.36
C MET A 133 7.05 -2.37 5.31
N PHE A 134 7.56 -1.20 5.69
CA PHE A 134 7.81 -0.09 4.74
C PHE A 134 8.89 -0.44 3.72
N ILE A 135 9.98 -1.09 4.12
CA ILE A 135 11.01 -1.57 3.20
C ILE A 135 10.44 -2.59 2.21
N ILE A 136 9.67 -3.56 2.71
CA ILE A 136 9.06 -4.59 1.86
C ILE A 136 8.08 -3.95 0.87
N ALA A 137 7.22 -3.05 1.34
CA ALA A 137 6.26 -2.32 0.49
C ALA A 137 6.97 -1.46 -0.56
N PHE A 138 8.04 -0.76 -0.17
CA PHE A 138 8.87 0.01 -1.09
C PHE A 138 9.53 -0.89 -2.15
N GLY A 139 10.10 -2.02 -1.75
CA GLY A 139 10.70 -3.01 -2.66
C GLY A 139 9.68 -3.57 -3.66
N ILE A 140 8.48 -3.94 -3.19
CA ILE A 140 7.40 -4.43 -4.05
C ILE A 140 6.96 -3.35 -5.05
N LEU A 141 6.80 -2.10 -4.60
CA LEU A 141 6.43 -0.99 -5.48
C LEU A 141 7.49 -0.80 -6.58
N MET A 142 8.77 -0.78 -6.24
CA MET A 142 9.85 -0.64 -7.21
C MET A 142 9.89 -1.81 -8.22
N GLN A 143 9.69 -3.05 -7.76
CA GLN A 143 9.59 -4.22 -8.63
C GLN A 143 8.43 -4.13 -9.62
N LEU A 144 7.26 -3.71 -9.14
CA LEU A 144 6.06 -3.54 -9.95
C LEU A 144 6.23 -2.43 -11.00
N VAL A 145 6.83 -1.31 -10.62
CA VAL A 145 7.12 -0.21 -11.55
C VAL A 145 8.11 -0.67 -12.63
N TRP A 146 9.20 -1.33 -12.22
CA TRP A 146 10.20 -1.81 -13.17
C TRP A 146 9.65 -2.83 -14.17
N HIS A 147 8.78 -3.74 -13.70
CA HIS A 147 8.10 -4.69 -14.57
C HIS A 147 7.21 -3.96 -15.58
N ALA A 148 6.50 -2.92 -15.18
CA ALA A 148 5.62 -2.19 -16.08
C ALA A 148 6.35 -1.25 -17.05
N GLU A 149 7.50 -0.69 -16.66
CA GLU A 149 8.38 0.02 -17.60
C GLU A 149 8.91 -0.92 -18.69
N ARG A 150 9.28 -2.16 -18.34
CA ARG A 150 9.68 -3.20 -19.31
C ARG A 150 8.55 -3.57 -20.28
N MET A 151 7.29 -3.39 -19.89
CA MET A 151 6.12 -3.58 -20.75
C MET A 151 5.80 -2.35 -21.62
N GLY A 152 6.68 -1.33 -21.65
CA GLY A 152 6.58 -0.16 -22.54
C GLY A 152 5.78 1.01 -21.97
N ARG A 153 5.42 1.00 -20.67
CA ARG A 153 4.70 2.11 -20.03
C ARG A 153 5.67 3.15 -19.45
N HIS A 154 6.03 4.13 -20.27
CA HIS A 154 7.00 5.18 -19.90
C HIS A 154 6.46 6.22 -18.89
N PHE A 155 5.14 6.39 -18.75
CA PHE A 155 4.52 7.39 -17.87
C PHE A 155 3.92 6.83 -16.57
N ILE A 156 4.31 5.62 -16.18
CA ILE A 156 3.77 4.90 -15.01
C ILE A 156 3.79 5.71 -13.70
N TRP A 157 4.82 6.53 -13.50
CA TRP A 157 5.01 7.30 -12.27
C TRP A 157 3.94 8.38 -12.03
N GLN A 158 3.22 8.81 -13.08
CA GLN A 158 2.21 9.87 -13.02
C GLN A 158 0.78 9.30 -13.03
N GLU A 159 0.63 8.04 -13.40
CA GLU A 159 -0.67 7.37 -13.49
C GLU A 159 -1.23 7.03 -12.10
N PRO A 160 -2.56 7.14 -11.88
CA PRO A 160 -3.17 6.76 -10.61
C PRO A 160 -3.00 5.27 -10.34
N ILE A 161 -2.45 4.89 -9.19
CA ILE A 161 -2.16 3.47 -8.81
C ILE A 161 -3.38 2.55 -9.01
N ARG A 162 -4.58 3.10 -8.85
CA ARG A 162 -5.86 2.39 -8.95
C ARG A 162 -6.16 1.88 -10.36
N GLU A 163 -5.59 2.51 -11.39
CA GLU A 163 -5.92 2.29 -12.80
C GLU A 163 -4.91 1.38 -13.50
N LEU A 164 -3.76 1.10 -12.85
CA LEU A 164 -2.74 0.26 -13.45
C LEU A 164 -3.07 -1.25 -13.35
N PRO A 165 -2.92 -2.00 -14.45
CA PRO A 165 -3.09 -3.45 -14.48
C PRO A 165 -1.82 -4.14 -13.96
N TRP A 166 -1.52 -4.00 -12.66
CA TRP A 166 -0.32 -4.53 -12.01
C TRP A 166 -0.08 -6.04 -12.20
N PHE A 167 -1.14 -6.80 -12.50
CA PHE A 167 -1.12 -8.27 -12.65
C PHE A 167 -1.71 -8.74 -13.99
N GLY A 168 -1.70 -7.90 -15.03
CA GLY A 168 -2.25 -8.25 -16.35
C GLY A 168 -3.78 -8.33 -16.41
N GLU A 169 -4.49 -7.92 -15.34
CA GLU A 169 -5.96 -7.83 -15.32
C GLU A 169 -6.40 -6.44 -15.82
N MET A 170 -7.36 -6.38 -16.75
CA MET A 170 -7.87 -5.14 -17.34
C MET A 170 -8.52 -4.22 -16.28
N PRO A 171 -8.27 -2.89 -16.30
CA PRO A 171 -8.88 -1.97 -15.34
C PRO A 171 -10.41 -1.96 -15.50
N GLY A 172 -11.15 -2.28 -14.45
CA GLY A 172 -12.63 -2.27 -14.45
C GLY A 172 -13.29 -3.65 -14.52
N TYR A 173 -12.52 -4.72 -14.74
CA TYR A 173 -13.05 -6.08 -14.64
C TYR A 173 -13.06 -6.56 -13.19
N TYR A 174 -14.23 -6.44 -12.55
CA TYR A 174 -14.50 -7.18 -11.33
C TYR A 174 -14.32 -8.67 -11.62
N ASN A 175 -13.44 -9.33 -10.84
CA ASN A 175 -13.33 -10.77 -10.80
C ASN A 175 -14.68 -11.37 -10.36
N THR A 176 -15.57 -11.68 -11.29
CA THR A 176 -16.67 -12.63 -11.08
C THR A 176 -16.05 -14.01 -10.89
N ARG A 177 -15.65 -14.32 -9.65
CA ARG A 177 -15.39 -15.71 -9.25
C ARG A 177 -16.69 -16.48 -9.38
N GLY A 178 -16.77 -17.34 -10.39
CA GLY A 178 -17.86 -18.30 -10.57
C GLY A 178 -18.96 -17.75 -11.45
N GLY A 179 -18.88 -18.05 -12.75
CA GLY A 179 -19.92 -17.70 -13.71
C GLY A 179 -19.31 -17.58 -15.08
N THR A 180 -19.62 -18.56 -15.93
CA THR A 180 -19.59 -18.47 -17.39
C THR A 180 -19.64 -17.03 -17.89
N MET A 181 -18.71 -16.66 -18.77
CA MET A 181 -18.75 -15.40 -19.54
C MET A 181 -20.18 -15.19 -20.07
N GLN A 182 -20.95 -14.36 -19.38
CA GLN A 182 -22.24 -13.91 -19.86
C GLN A 182 -22.00 -12.51 -20.39
N TYR A 183 -21.74 -12.46 -21.69
CA TYR A 183 -21.86 -11.24 -22.49
C TYR A 183 -23.15 -10.52 -22.08
N PRO A 184 -23.15 -9.18 -21.88
CA PRO A 184 -24.35 -8.45 -21.53
C PRO A 184 -25.39 -8.69 -22.62
N ALA A 185 -26.45 -9.38 -22.23
CA ALA A 185 -27.60 -9.64 -23.06
C ALA A 185 -28.27 -8.30 -23.40
N SER A 186 -28.51 -8.14 -24.70
CA SER A 186 -29.31 -7.13 -25.38
C SER A 186 -30.45 -6.53 -24.55
N THR A 187 -30.45 -5.20 -24.40
CA THR A 187 -31.65 -4.41 -24.10
C THR A 187 -31.69 -3.16 -24.96
N GLY A 188 -32.74 -3.06 -25.80
CA GLY A 188 -33.40 -1.80 -26.11
C GLY A 188 -32.98 -1.07 -27.40
N TYR A 189 -33.74 -1.34 -28.46
CA TYR A 189 -34.03 -0.52 -29.66
C TYR A 189 -33.60 0.97 -29.66
N ALA A 190 -32.81 1.36 -30.68
CA ALA A 190 -32.85 2.67 -31.34
C ALA A 190 -32.35 2.53 -32.80
N PRO A 191 -33.05 3.08 -33.81
CA PRO A 191 -32.79 2.80 -35.22
C PRO A 191 -31.84 3.82 -35.87
N GLY A 192 -30.88 3.32 -36.64
CA GLY A 192 -30.08 4.12 -37.58
C GLY A 192 -28.57 4.07 -37.30
N TYR A 193 -27.80 3.85 -38.35
CA TYR A 193 -26.34 3.69 -38.42
C TYR A 193 -25.79 2.26 -38.24
N GLN A 194 -25.75 1.54 -39.37
CA GLN A 194 -24.96 0.32 -39.55
C GLN A 194 -23.46 0.65 -39.40
N TYR A 195 -22.92 0.39 -38.21
CA TYR A 195 -21.51 0.08 -38.03
C TYR A 195 -21.33 -1.45 -38.20
N PRO A 196 -20.26 -1.92 -38.87
CA PRO A 196 -20.02 -3.35 -39.03
C PRO A 196 -19.65 -3.93 -37.67
N THR A 197 -20.63 -4.61 -37.09
CA THR A 197 -20.55 -5.28 -35.81
C THR A 197 -19.50 -6.37 -35.84
N SER A 198 -18.69 -6.38 -34.78
CA SER A 198 -17.71 -7.40 -34.42
C SER A 198 -18.39 -8.77 -34.28
N ALA A 199 -18.58 -9.45 -35.40
CA ALA A 199 -18.83 -10.87 -35.42
C ALA A 199 -17.49 -11.54 -35.12
N VAL A 200 -17.42 -12.30 -34.02
CA VAL A 200 -16.36 -13.31 -33.85
C VAL A 200 -16.41 -14.15 -35.12
N PRO A 201 -15.39 -14.10 -35.99
CA PRO A 201 -15.53 -14.71 -37.31
C PRO A 201 -15.59 -16.22 -37.13
N MET A 202 -16.77 -16.80 -37.33
CA MET A 202 -16.93 -18.24 -37.46
C MET A 202 -15.96 -18.68 -38.54
N GLN A 203 -15.02 -19.56 -38.19
CA GLN A 203 -13.91 -19.93 -39.07
C GLN A 203 -14.48 -20.73 -40.24
N THR A 204 -14.73 -20.06 -41.36
CA THR A 204 -15.22 -20.67 -42.59
C THR A 204 -14.08 -21.43 -43.25
N PRO A 205 -14.23 -22.73 -43.57
CA PRO A 205 -13.20 -23.50 -44.27
C PRO A 205 -12.74 -22.77 -45.55
N GLY A 206 -11.42 -22.72 -45.80
CA GLY A 206 -10.83 -22.03 -46.97
C GLY A 206 -10.46 -20.55 -46.77
N HIS A 207 -10.58 -20.01 -45.56
CA HIS A 207 -10.17 -18.63 -45.23
C HIS A 207 -9.07 -18.63 -44.16
N SER A 208 -8.07 -17.74 -44.30
CA SER A 208 -7.04 -17.51 -43.28
C SER A 208 -7.49 -16.37 -42.36
N ILE A 209 -7.25 -16.53 -41.05
CA ILE A 209 -7.56 -15.50 -40.06
C ILE A 209 -6.27 -14.72 -39.78
N ILE A 210 -6.30 -13.42 -40.03
CA ILE A 210 -5.23 -12.50 -39.65
C ILE A 210 -5.70 -11.69 -38.45
N ILE A 211 -5.00 -11.81 -37.33
CA ILE A 211 -5.25 -11.03 -36.11
C ILE A 211 -4.18 -9.96 -36.03
N GLN A 212 -4.56 -8.70 -36.22
CA GLN A 212 -3.65 -7.57 -36.04
C GLN A 212 -3.77 -7.04 -34.60
N PRO A 213 -2.67 -7.00 -33.82
CA PRO A 213 -2.68 -6.37 -32.50
C PRO A 213 -3.02 -4.88 -32.65
N GLY A 214 -4.02 -4.39 -31.91
CA GLY A 214 -4.38 -2.98 -31.93
C GLY A 214 -3.27 -2.11 -31.33
N MET A 215 -2.86 -1.07 -32.04
CA MET A 215 -1.94 -0.06 -31.48
C MET A 215 -2.67 0.76 -30.41
N ASN A 216 -1.97 1.12 -29.33
CA ASN A 216 -2.46 1.96 -28.23
C ASN A 216 -3.68 1.39 -27.47
N GLY A 217 -3.74 0.07 -27.29
CA GLY A 217 -4.78 -0.58 -26.46
C GLY A 217 -6.16 -0.67 -27.13
N GLN A 218 -6.23 -0.40 -28.44
CA GLN A 218 -7.42 -0.66 -29.24
C GLN A 218 -7.69 -2.18 -29.35
N PRO A 219 -8.96 -2.61 -29.47
CA PRO A 219 -9.29 -4.01 -29.69
C PRO A 219 -8.60 -4.53 -30.96
N ALA A 220 -8.18 -5.80 -30.94
CA ALA A 220 -7.53 -6.43 -32.08
C ALA A 220 -8.49 -6.50 -33.28
N THR A 221 -8.02 -6.09 -34.45
CA THR A 221 -8.78 -6.23 -35.69
C THR A 221 -8.60 -7.66 -36.20
N VAL A 222 -9.72 -8.38 -36.34
CA VAL A 222 -9.74 -9.74 -36.88
C VAL A 222 -10.27 -9.67 -38.30
N THR A 223 -9.43 -10.01 -39.27
CA THR A 223 -9.79 -10.00 -40.69
C THR A 223 -9.67 -11.43 -41.23
N GLN A 224 -10.73 -11.92 -41.87
CA GLN A 224 -10.67 -13.16 -42.65
C GLN A 224 -10.29 -12.82 -44.10
N VAL A 225 -9.28 -13.48 -44.64
CA VAL A 225 -8.86 -13.33 -46.04
C VAL A 225 -9.09 -14.66 -46.75
N PRO A 226 -9.71 -14.68 -47.95
CA PRO A 226 -9.86 -15.91 -48.73
C PRO A 226 -8.49 -16.46 -49.11
N MET A 227 -8.26 -17.76 -48.94
CA MET A 227 -7.08 -18.41 -49.51
C MET A 227 -7.34 -18.66 -50.99
N THR A 228 -6.96 -17.71 -51.85
CA THR A 228 -6.91 -17.95 -53.29
C THR A 228 -5.74 -18.89 -53.57
N ALA A 229 -6.04 -20.06 -54.16
CA ALA A 229 -5.05 -20.93 -54.79
C ALA A 229 -4.49 -20.30 -56.08
#